data_AF-A0A2A4WNL9-F1
#
_entry.id   AF-A0A2A4WNL9-F1
#
_cell.length_a   1.000
_cell.length_b   1.000
_cell.length_c   1.000
_cell.angle_alpha   90.00
_cell.angle_beta   90.00
_cell.angle_gamma   90.00
#
_symmetry.space_group_name_H-M   'P 1'
#
loop_
_entity.id
_entity.type
_entity.pdbx_description
1 polymer ?
#
loop_
_entity_poly.entity_id
_entity_poly.type
_entity_poly.pdbx_seq_one_letter_code
_entity_poly.pdbx_strand_id
1 'polypeptide(L)'
;MWTNNFLYLAFFMQVIFISWYMPRFLIQQSKKILDKHPEKQYPKLYPISRDAIDMSINNFKNINRVIFIIGIYIIAYGAYLKSEEMLSVDSSAVLIGFFLLQYVPFVIMEFTGFKFLKLMRLANKQSIRKADLQPRKLTNYFSPLYLSILLISNLVFIGVVEYFVRHPFEHFGGYFNLLGLAFIDGFMFSIIAWNIYGKTKNPHLSTKDQRVQIEKIIKVSVLTIMMVTVFLTLELIMSATGTRYLMDTLMSVYFLLLAFVGMSAYRLDNLNFEVYREG
;
A
#
# COMPACT_ATOMS: atom_id res chain seq x y z
N MET A 1 -9.07 -13.95 -27.96
CA MET A 1 -7.65 -14.36 -28.14
C MET A 1 -6.66 -13.27 -27.72
N TRP A 2 -6.78 -12.01 -28.17
CA TRP A 2 -5.87 -10.90 -27.79
C TRP A 2 -5.98 -10.46 -26.32
N THR A 3 -7.20 -10.46 -25.77
CA THR A 3 -7.53 -10.06 -24.39
C THR A 3 -6.74 -10.86 -23.34
N ASN A 4 -6.60 -12.18 -23.56
CA ASN A 4 -5.89 -13.05 -22.64
C ASN A 4 -4.39 -12.75 -22.62
N ASN A 5 -3.80 -12.43 -23.78
CA ASN A 5 -2.38 -12.06 -23.85
C ASN A 5 -2.09 -10.77 -23.08
N PHE A 6 -2.98 -9.77 -23.17
CA PHE A 6 -2.84 -8.52 -22.41
C PHE A 6 -3.04 -8.74 -20.90
N LEU A 7 -3.99 -9.58 -20.51
CA LEU A 7 -4.19 -9.99 -19.12
C LEU A 7 -2.92 -10.66 -18.55
N TYR A 8 -2.41 -11.69 -19.22
CA TYR A 8 -1.21 -12.41 -18.75
C TYR A 8 0.02 -11.49 -18.71
N LEU A 9 0.15 -10.55 -19.65
CA LEU A 9 1.22 -9.55 -19.62
C LEU A 9 1.07 -8.59 -18.43
N ALA A 10 -0.13 -8.05 -18.21
CA ALA A 10 -0.40 -7.16 -17.08
C ALA A 10 -0.17 -7.88 -15.73
N PHE A 11 -0.64 -9.12 -15.61
CA PHE A 11 -0.43 -9.96 -14.45
C PHE A 11 1.05 -10.33 -14.25
N PHE A 12 1.79 -10.61 -15.32
CA PHE A 12 3.24 -10.82 -15.24
C PHE A 12 3.98 -9.59 -14.71
N MET A 13 3.62 -8.40 -15.19
CA MET A 13 4.18 -7.14 -14.69
C MET A 13 3.82 -6.92 -13.22
N GLN A 14 2.59 -7.23 -12.80
CA GLN A 14 2.16 -7.22 -11.40
C GLN A 14 3.02 -8.19 -10.54
N VAL A 15 3.21 -9.43 -10.99
CA VAL A 15 4.02 -10.45 -10.30
C VAL A 15 5.46 -9.98 -10.12
N ILE A 16 6.11 -9.52 -11.19
CA ILE A 16 7.48 -9.01 -11.13
C ILE A 16 7.59 -7.81 -10.20
N PHE A 17 6.67 -6.86 -10.32
CA PHE A 17 6.79 -5.63 -9.56
C PHE A 17 6.56 -5.87 -8.06
N ILE A 18 5.45 -6.51 -7.69
CA ILE A 18 5.02 -6.64 -6.29
C ILE A 18 5.80 -7.72 -5.55
N SER A 19 6.08 -8.86 -6.19
CA SER A 19 6.70 -10.02 -5.51
C SER A 19 8.22 -10.07 -5.66
N TRP A 20 8.82 -9.29 -6.56
CA TRP A 20 10.27 -9.31 -6.79
C TRP A 20 10.94 -7.95 -6.66
N TYR A 21 10.51 -6.95 -7.45
CA TYR A 21 11.16 -5.64 -7.44
C TYR A 21 10.94 -4.89 -6.13
N MET A 22 9.69 -4.77 -5.68
CA MET A 22 9.33 -4.04 -4.46
C MET A 22 9.97 -4.62 -3.19
N PRO A 23 9.95 -5.94 -2.94
CA PRO A 23 10.59 -6.51 -1.77
C PRO A 23 12.10 -6.31 -1.78
N ARG A 24 12.74 -6.44 -2.95
CA ARG A 24 14.19 -6.18 -3.11
C ARG A 24 14.54 -4.74 -2.81
N PHE A 25 13.76 -3.79 -3.31
CA PHE A 25 13.94 -2.37 -3.02
C PHE A 25 13.89 -2.10 -1.50
N LEU A 26 12.87 -2.63 -0.81
CA LEU A 26 12.73 -2.46 0.64
C LEU A 26 13.89 -3.10 1.41
N ILE A 27 14.27 -4.33 1.06
CA ILE A 27 15.40 -5.03 1.70
C ILE A 27 16.71 -4.25 1.53
N GLN A 28 16.98 -3.74 0.33
CA GLN A 28 18.18 -2.94 0.05
C GLN A 28 18.19 -1.64 0.85
N GLN A 29 17.05 -0.95 0.95
CA GLN A 29 16.91 0.24 1.78
C GLN A 29 17.20 -0.07 3.26
N SER A 30 16.60 -1.13 3.80
CA SER A 30 16.82 -1.55 5.19
C SER A 30 18.28 -1.90 5.45
N LYS A 31 18.89 -2.73 4.61
CA LYS A 31 20.31 -3.11 4.77
C LYS A 31 21.24 -1.92 4.69
N LYS A 32 21.03 -1.03 3.72
CA LYS A 32 21.81 0.20 3.57
C LYS A 32 21.75 1.08 4.83
N ILE A 33 20.61 1.13 5.53
CA ILE A 33 20.48 1.86 6.79
C ILE A 33 21.26 1.15 7.90
N LEU A 34 21.12 -0.17 8.04
CA LEU A 34 21.80 -0.95 9.08
C LEU A 34 23.32 -0.95 8.92
N ASP A 35 23.81 -1.00 7.68
CA ASP A 35 25.25 -1.00 7.38
C ASP A 35 25.90 0.37 7.62
N LYS A 36 25.17 1.45 7.34
CA LYS A 36 25.65 2.82 7.60
C LYS A 36 25.59 3.21 9.07
N HIS A 37 24.70 2.60 9.86
CA HIS A 37 24.47 2.96 11.25
C HIS A 37 24.64 1.73 12.15
N PRO A 38 25.88 1.33 12.46
CA PRO A 38 26.15 0.13 13.24
C PRO A 38 25.65 0.27 14.69
N GLU A 39 25.22 -0.84 15.28
CA GLU A 39 24.63 -0.91 16.63
C GLU A 39 25.50 -0.25 17.71
N LYS A 40 26.83 -0.40 17.64
CA LYS A 40 27.76 0.23 18.59
C LYS A 40 27.74 1.76 18.56
N GLN A 41 27.45 2.37 17.41
CA GLN A 41 27.44 3.83 17.25
C GLN A 41 26.02 4.39 17.41
N TYR A 42 25.00 3.64 17.02
CA TYR A 42 23.60 4.07 17.02
C TYR A 42 22.69 3.14 17.84
N PRO A 43 22.96 2.89 19.14
CA PRO A 43 22.28 1.86 19.92
C PRO A 43 20.76 2.11 20.06
N LYS A 44 20.31 3.37 20.03
CA LYS A 44 18.88 3.71 20.10
C LYS A 44 18.09 3.27 18.86
N LEU A 45 18.77 2.99 17.74
CA LEU A 45 18.15 2.43 16.54
C LEU A 45 17.85 0.93 16.68
N TYR A 46 18.47 0.26 17.66
CA TYR A 46 18.43 -1.20 17.85
C TYR A 46 17.75 -1.56 19.18
N PRO A 47 16.41 -1.52 19.26
CA PRO A 47 15.68 -2.03 20.44
C PRO A 47 15.75 -3.56 20.55
N ILE A 48 16.21 -4.23 19.50
CA ILE A 48 16.45 -5.67 19.39
C ILE A 48 17.81 -5.86 18.70
N SER A 49 18.43 -7.02 18.91
CA SER A 49 19.71 -7.38 18.29
C SER A 49 19.66 -7.32 16.77
N ARG A 50 20.78 -6.96 16.13
CA ARG A 50 20.95 -7.00 14.67
C ARG A 50 20.53 -8.33 14.04
N ASP A 51 20.86 -9.45 14.67
CA ASP A 51 20.51 -10.79 14.16
C ASP A 51 19.00 -11.01 14.04
N ALA A 52 18.20 -10.48 14.98
CA ALA A 52 16.75 -10.56 14.94
C ALA A 52 16.15 -9.74 13.79
N ILE A 53 16.76 -8.61 13.47
CA ILE A 53 16.39 -7.78 12.32
C ILE A 53 16.73 -8.53 11.02
N ASP A 54 17.92 -9.10 10.92
CA ASP A 54 18.36 -9.86 9.74
C ASP A 54 17.49 -11.12 9.51
N MET A 55 17.09 -11.82 10.57
CA MET A 55 16.12 -12.92 10.48
C MET A 55 14.78 -12.44 9.90
N SER A 56 14.28 -11.29 10.35
CA SER A 56 13.01 -10.72 9.85
C SER A 56 13.11 -10.34 8.36
N ILE A 57 14.24 -9.75 7.95
CA ILE A 57 14.53 -9.44 6.54
C ILE A 57 14.58 -10.72 5.70
N ASN A 58 15.23 -11.78 6.20
CA ASN A 58 15.32 -13.05 5.50
C ASN A 58 13.96 -13.75 5.38
N ASN A 59 13.12 -13.71 6.42
CA ASN A 59 11.76 -14.23 6.36
C ASN A 59 10.93 -13.48 5.32
N PHE A 60 10.97 -12.13 5.34
CA PHE A 60 10.29 -11.32 4.33
C PHE A 60 10.75 -11.64 2.91
N LYS A 61 12.06 -11.83 2.69
CA LYS A 61 12.63 -12.26 1.39
C LYS A 61 12.12 -13.63 0.96
N ASN A 62 12.09 -14.60 1.87
CA ASN A 62 11.70 -15.98 1.57
C ASN A 62 10.21 -16.09 1.23
N ILE A 63 9.34 -15.42 1.98
CA ILE A 63 7.89 -15.41 1.69
C ILE A 63 7.64 -14.78 0.32
N ASN A 64 8.26 -13.63 0.01
CA ASN A 64 8.12 -13.00 -1.30
C ASN A 64 8.65 -13.89 -2.45
N ARG A 65 9.74 -14.63 -2.22
CA ARG A 65 10.27 -15.59 -3.22
C ARG A 65 9.29 -16.73 -3.50
N VAL A 66 8.65 -17.27 -2.47
CA VAL A 66 7.62 -18.31 -2.63
C VAL A 66 6.43 -17.76 -3.43
N ILE A 67 5.92 -16.58 -3.07
CA ILE A 67 4.81 -15.94 -3.79
C ILE A 67 5.18 -15.66 -5.25
N PHE A 68 6.40 -15.19 -5.52
CA PHE A 68 6.88 -14.99 -6.89
C PHE A 68 6.85 -16.30 -7.70
N ILE A 69 7.33 -17.41 -7.13
CA ILE A 69 7.29 -18.73 -7.79
C ILE A 69 5.85 -19.16 -8.09
N ILE A 70 4.93 -18.95 -7.14
CA ILE A 70 3.49 -19.23 -7.35
C ILE A 70 2.93 -18.39 -8.50
N GLY A 71 3.26 -17.09 -8.56
CA GLY A 71 2.81 -16.20 -9.64
C GLY A 71 3.31 -16.63 -11.02
N ILE A 72 4.59 -17.00 -11.12
CA ILE A 72 5.17 -17.53 -12.36
C ILE A 72 4.51 -18.85 -12.75
N TYR A 73 4.20 -19.73 -11.78
CA TYR A 73 3.49 -20.97 -12.03
C TYR A 73 2.09 -20.73 -12.60
N ILE A 74 1.31 -19.79 -12.05
CA ILE A 74 -0.03 -19.42 -12.56
C ILE A 74 0.05 -18.99 -14.03
N ILE A 75 1.04 -18.16 -14.38
CA ILE A 75 1.25 -17.69 -15.75
C ILE A 75 1.62 -18.84 -16.68
N ALA A 76 2.58 -19.69 -16.28
CA ALA A 76 3.03 -20.82 -17.08
C ALA A 76 1.91 -21.84 -17.31
N TYR A 77 1.12 -22.12 -16.27
CA TYR A 77 -0.02 -23.03 -16.35
C TYR A 77 -1.13 -22.49 -17.26
N GLY A 78 -1.49 -21.21 -17.12
CA GLY A 78 -2.46 -20.54 -17.98
C GLY A 78 -2.03 -20.50 -19.46
N ALA A 79 -0.75 -20.24 -19.72
CA ALA A 79 -0.18 -20.29 -21.07
C ALA A 79 -0.19 -21.71 -21.67
N TYR A 80 0.01 -22.75 -20.85
CA TYR A 80 -0.01 -24.14 -21.30
C TYR A 80 -1.41 -24.63 -21.65
N LEU A 81 -2.40 -24.37 -20.79
CA LEU A 81 -3.78 -24.81 -21.01
C LEU A 81 -4.53 -24.04 -22.10
N LYS A 82 -4.04 -22.84 -22.48
CA LYS A 82 -4.75 -21.92 -23.40
C LYS A 82 -6.21 -21.69 -23.01
N SER A 83 -6.53 -21.78 -21.71
CA SER A 83 -7.88 -21.57 -21.21
C SER A 83 -8.30 -20.11 -21.35
N GLU A 84 -9.59 -19.88 -21.55
CA GLU A 84 -10.11 -18.51 -21.59
C GLU A 84 -10.02 -17.81 -20.23
N GLU A 85 -10.14 -18.59 -19.15
CA GLU A 85 -10.04 -18.13 -17.76
C GLU A 85 -8.74 -18.59 -17.08
N MET A 86 -8.24 -17.83 -16.12
CA MET A 86 -7.03 -18.19 -15.36
C MET A 86 -7.28 -19.39 -14.45
N LEU A 87 -6.40 -20.40 -14.50
CA LEU A 87 -6.54 -21.65 -13.72
C LEU A 87 -7.87 -22.40 -13.96
N SER A 88 -8.59 -22.11 -15.05
CA SER A 88 -9.94 -22.64 -15.30
C SER A 88 -10.97 -22.27 -14.22
N VAL A 89 -10.74 -21.15 -13.55
CA VAL A 89 -11.64 -20.52 -12.56
C VAL A 89 -11.76 -19.04 -12.93
N ASP A 90 -12.81 -18.35 -12.46
CA ASP A 90 -13.00 -16.91 -12.65
C ASP A 90 -11.69 -16.11 -12.43
N SER A 91 -11.22 -15.50 -13.53
CA SER A 91 -9.96 -14.74 -13.57
C SER A 91 -9.94 -13.63 -12.53
N SER A 92 -11.07 -12.93 -12.33
CA SER A 92 -11.19 -11.86 -11.33
C SER A 92 -10.90 -12.39 -9.92
N ALA A 93 -11.44 -13.55 -9.56
CA ALA A 93 -11.19 -14.18 -8.27
C ALA A 93 -9.71 -14.58 -8.09
N VAL A 94 -9.08 -15.12 -9.13
CA VAL A 94 -7.64 -15.47 -9.12
C VAL A 94 -6.78 -14.22 -8.93
N LEU A 95 -7.08 -13.13 -9.64
CA LEU A 95 -6.35 -11.87 -9.54
C LEU A 95 -6.44 -11.27 -8.14
N ILE A 96 -7.65 -11.18 -7.57
CA ILE A 96 -7.88 -10.66 -6.21
C ILE A 96 -7.16 -11.55 -5.19
N GLY A 97 -7.39 -12.87 -5.26
CA GLY A 97 -6.80 -13.82 -4.33
C GLY A 97 -5.27 -13.77 -4.35
N PHE A 98 -4.69 -13.70 -5.55
CA PHE A 98 -3.25 -13.59 -5.70
C PHE A 98 -2.72 -12.24 -5.23
N PHE A 99 -3.39 -11.13 -5.53
CA PHE A 99 -3.01 -9.81 -5.03
C PHE A 99 -3.01 -9.74 -3.50
N LEU A 100 -4.04 -10.30 -2.85
CA LEU A 100 -4.09 -10.40 -1.38
C LEU A 100 -2.92 -11.22 -0.85
N LEU A 101 -2.62 -12.37 -1.48
CA LEU A 101 -1.46 -13.20 -1.14
C LEU A 101 -0.15 -12.41 -1.28
N GLN A 102 0.01 -11.63 -2.36
CA GLN A 102 1.16 -10.76 -2.57
C GLN A 102 1.32 -9.68 -1.50
N TYR A 103 0.22 -9.20 -0.91
CA TYR A 103 0.25 -8.19 0.15
C TYR A 103 0.55 -8.75 1.56
N VAL A 104 0.40 -10.07 1.79
CA VAL A 104 0.66 -10.72 3.08
C VAL A 104 2.03 -10.37 3.68
N PRO A 105 3.16 -10.45 2.95
CA PRO A 105 4.47 -10.09 3.49
C PRO A 105 4.55 -8.64 3.98
N PHE A 106 3.87 -7.72 3.30
CA PHE A 106 3.86 -6.30 3.64
C PHE A 106 3.02 -6.03 4.88
N VAL A 107 1.89 -6.74 5.02
CA VAL A 107 1.08 -6.69 6.24
C VAL A 107 1.89 -7.20 7.43
N ILE A 108 2.59 -8.34 7.28
CA ILE A 108 3.48 -8.87 8.33
C ILE A 108 4.57 -7.84 8.66
N MET A 109 5.21 -7.25 7.65
CA MET A 109 6.23 -6.21 7.81
C MET A 109 5.69 -5.03 8.63
N GLU A 110 4.51 -4.50 8.29
CA GLU A 110 3.91 -3.37 9.01
C GLU A 110 3.61 -3.71 10.48
N PHE A 111 3.06 -4.90 10.76
CA PHE A 111 2.83 -5.36 12.13
C PHE A 111 4.13 -5.53 12.92
N THR A 112 5.19 -6.09 12.29
CA THR A 112 6.51 -6.17 12.93
C THR A 112 7.10 -4.78 13.17
N GLY A 113 6.88 -3.83 12.26
CA GLY A 113 7.25 -2.42 12.42
C GLY A 113 6.56 -1.76 13.61
N PHE A 114 5.27 -1.99 13.82
CA PHE A 114 4.57 -1.50 15.01
C PHE A 114 5.12 -2.09 16.31
N LYS A 115 5.43 -3.39 16.33
CA LYS A 115 6.09 -4.02 17.49
C LYS A 115 7.46 -3.40 17.75
N PHE A 116 8.25 -3.20 16.70
CA PHE A 116 9.58 -2.57 16.77
C PHE A 116 9.51 -1.13 17.31
N LEU A 117 8.60 -0.30 16.81
CA LEU A 117 8.34 1.05 17.31
C LEU A 117 7.91 1.05 18.78
N LYS A 118 7.07 0.08 19.19
CA LYS A 118 6.67 -0.09 20.59
C LYS A 118 7.87 -0.41 21.48
N LEU A 119 8.79 -1.27 21.04
CA LEU A 119 10.00 -1.61 21.79
C LEU A 119 10.94 -0.41 21.92
N MET A 120 11.16 0.38 20.86
CA MET A 120 11.92 1.64 20.95
C MET A 120 11.33 2.60 21.99
N ARG A 121 9.99 2.69 22.05
CA ARG A 121 9.32 3.51 23.06
C ARG A 121 9.54 3.01 24.48
N LEU A 122 9.56 1.69 24.70
CA LEU A 122 9.83 1.10 26.01
C LEU A 122 11.29 1.23 26.42
N ALA A 123 12.22 1.19 25.47
CA ALA A 123 13.65 1.39 25.70
C ALA A 123 14.01 2.86 25.97
N ASN A 124 13.15 3.82 25.60
CA ASN A 124 13.42 5.24 25.79
C ASN A 124 13.32 5.66 27.27
N LYS A 125 14.47 6.01 27.85
CA LYS A 125 14.59 6.50 29.25
C LYS A 125 14.46 8.02 29.41
N GLN A 126 14.19 8.76 28.33
CA GLN A 126 14.09 10.22 28.41
C GLN A 126 12.88 10.67 29.25
N SER A 127 13.14 11.48 30.28
CA SER A 127 12.11 12.05 31.17
C SER A 127 11.45 13.30 30.59
N ILE A 128 12.14 14.04 29.71
CA ILE A 128 11.68 15.32 29.18
C ILE A 128 11.05 15.14 27.80
N ARG A 129 9.75 15.41 27.70
CA ARG A 129 9.02 15.38 26.44
C ARG A 129 9.16 16.74 25.73
N LYS A 130 9.95 16.79 24.65
CA LYS A 130 9.96 17.95 23.76
C LYS A 130 8.68 17.93 22.91
N ALA A 131 7.82 18.93 23.10
CA ALA A 131 6.62 19.14 22.29
C ALA A 131 6.82 20.38 21.43
N ASP A 132 6.73 20.21 20.12
CA ASP A 132 6.62 21.34 19.20
C ASP A 132 5.13 21.70 19.07
N LEU A 133 4.80 22.97 19.33
CA LEU A 133 3.42 23.48 19.39
C LEU A 133 2.90 23.97 18.03
N GLN A 134 3.32 23.32 16.95
CA GLN A 134 2.82 23.64 15.62
C GLN A 134 1.42 23.02 15.42
N PRO A 135 0.42 23.80 14.95
CA PRO A 135 -0.91 23.27 14.67
C PRO A 135 -0.85 22.24 13.53
N ARG A 136 -1.37 21.04 13.80
CA ARG A 136 -1.40 19.92 12.85
C ARG A 136 -2.72 19.93 12.07
N LYS A 137 -2.76 20.67 10.96
CA LYS A 137 -3.90 20.68 10.02
C LYS A 137 -3.58 19.82 8.80
N LEU A 138 -4.57 19.13 8.23
CA LEU A 138 -4.40 18.29 7.03
C LEU A 138 -3.79 19.08 5.84
N THR A 139 -4.24 20.32 5.66
CA THR A 139 -3.75 21.25 4.63
C THR A 139 -2.28 21.65 4.81
N ASN A 140 -1.69 21.41 5.99
CA ASN A 140 -0.25 21.65 6.23
C ASN A 140 0.63 20.52 5.68
N TYR A 141 0.02 19.40 5.27
CA TYR A 141 0.68 18.20 4.75
C TYR A 141 0.28 17.87 3.31
N PHE A 142 -0.86 18.38 2.84
CA PHE A 142 -1.39 18.00 1.54
C PHE A 142 -2.05 19.18 0.85
N SER A 143 -1.75 19.36 -0.44
CA SER A 143 -2.21 20.54 -1.19
C SER A 143 -3.75 20.52 -1.32
N PRO A 144 -4.43 21.66 -1.10
CA PRO A 144 -5.87 21.78 -1.25
C PRO A 144 -6.39 21.30 -2.62
N LEU A 145 -5.58 21.44 -3.67
CA LEU A 145 -5.94 20.99 -5.02
C LEU A 145 -6.31 19.51 -5.06
N TYR A 146 -5.51 18.65 -4.43
CA TYR A 146 -5.78 17.21 -4.44
C TYR A 146 -6.99 16.84 -3.58
N LEU A 147 -7.28 17.61 -2.52
CA LEU A 147 -8.53 17.44 -1.76
C LEU A 147 -9.75 17.80 -2.61
N SER A 148 -9.65 18.86 -3.42
CA SER A 148 -10.69 19.22 -4.38
C SER A 148 -10.89 18.13 -5.44
N ILE A 149 -9.80 17.59 -6.00
CA ILE A 149 -9.89 16.49 -6.98
C ILE A 149 -10.53 15.25 -6.34
N LEU A 150 -10.14 14.90 -5.11
CA LEU A 150 -10.74 13.80 -4.36
C LEU A 150 -12.25 13.99 -4.12
N LEU A 151 -12.66 15.21 -3.76
CA LEU A 151 -14.07 15.53 -3.59
C LEU A 151 -14.83 15.39 -4.91
N ILE A 152 -14.28 15.92 -6.00
CA ILE A 152 -14.88 15.82 -7.33
C ILE A 152 -14.98 14.35 -7.77
N SER A 153 -13.95 13.52 -7.57
CA SER A 153 -14.00 12.11 -7.95
C SER A 153 -15.09 11.36 -7.19
N ASN A 154 -15.28 11.67 -5.90
CA ASN A 154 -16.36 11.10 -5.09
C ASN A 154 -17.75 11.55 -5.57
N LEU A 155 -17.93 12.83 -5.88
CA LEU A 155 -19.19 13.34 -6.43
C LEU A 155 -19.53 12.70 -7.78
N VAL A 156 -18.52 12.50 -8.64
CA VAL A 156 -18.69 11.79 -9.91
C VAL A 156 -19.12 10.34 -9.66
N PHE A 157 -18.48 9.63 -8.74
CA PHE A 157 -18.86 8.25 -8.40
C PHE A 157 -20.30 8.16 -7.88
N ILE A 158 -20.70 9.07 -6.97
CA ILE A 158 -22.08 9.15 -6.49
C ILE A 158 -23.06 9.38 -7.64
N GLY A 159 -22.74 10.31 -8.56
CA GLY A 159 -23.56 10.57 -9.75
C GLY A 159 -23.69 9.36 -10.67
N VAL A 160 -22.61 8.59 -10.86
CA VAL A 160 -22.61 7.35 -11.65
C VAL A 160 -23.47 6.28 -10.99
N VAL A 161 -23.37 6.10 -9.66
CA VAL A 161 -24.22 5.16 -8.94
C VAL A 161 -25.68 5.56 -9.04
N GLU A 162 -26.02 6.82 -8.81
CA GLU A 162 -27.40 7.31 -8.91
C GLU A 162 -27.97 7.14 -10.33
N TYR A 163 -27.16 7.37 -11.36
CA TYR A 163 -27.55 7.09 -12.74
C TYR A 163 -27.91 5.61 -12.95
N PHE A 164 -27.06 4.68 -12.49
CA PHE A 164 -27.32 3.24 -12.62
C PHE A 164 -28.39 2.71 -11.67
N VAL A 165 -28.73 3.41 -10.58
CA VAL A 165 -29.93 3.10 -9.79
C VAL A 165 -31.20 3.33 -10.62
N ARG A 166 -31.22 4.39 -11.45
CA ARG A 166 -32.35 4.69 -12.34
C ARG A 166 -32.34 3.86 -13.62
N HIS A 167 -31.15 3.44 -14.05
CA HIS A 167 -30.93 2.62 -15.25
C HIS A 167 -30.11 1.36 -14.90
N PRO A 168 -30.69 0.41 -14.15
CA PRO A 168 -29.95 -0.74 -13.64
C PRO A 168 -29.51 -1.68 -14.76
N PHE A 169 -28.34 -2.28 -14.56
CA PHE A 169 -27.81 -3.36 -15.39
C PHE A 169 -27.67 -4.63 -14.54
N GLU A 170 -27.42 -5.77 -15.20
CA GLU A 170 -27.30 -7.07 -14.54
C GLU A 170 -26.17 -7.08 -13.49
N HIS A 171 -26.43 -7.63 -12.30
CA HIS A 171 -25.48 -7.66 -11.17
C HIS A 171 -25.08 -6.30 -10.58
N PHE A 172 -25.81 -5.21 -10.88
CA PHE A 172 -25.55 -3.92 -10.24
C PHE A 172 -25.87 -3.95 -8.74
N GLY A 173 -24.87 -3.63 -7.91
CA GLY A 173 -24.99 -3.64 -6.44
C GLY A 173 -25.82 -2.51 -5.82
N GLY A 174 -26.40 -1.59 -6.61
CA GLY A 174 -27.19 -0.48 -6.07
C GLY A 174 -26.37 0.42 -5.13
N TYR A 175 -27.01 0.88 -4.05
CA TYR A 175 -26.37 1.71 -3.03
C TYR A 175 -25.31 0.98 -2.19
N PHE A 176 -25.17 -0.35 -2.28
CA PHE A 176 -24.05 -1.05 -1.64
C PHE A 176 -22.69 -0.62 -2.20
N ASN A 177 -22.65 -0.16 -3.45
CA ASN A 177 -21.43 0.43 -4.03
C ASN A 177 -20.97 1.68 -3.26
N LEU A 178 -21.91 2.52 -2.80
CA LEU A 178 -21.60 3.68 -1.96
C LEU A 178 -21.11 3.26 -0.58
N LEU A 179 -21.73 2.24 0.01
CA LEU A 179 -21.31 1.70 1.30
C LEU A 179 -19.88 1.13 1.24
N GLY A 180 -19.56 0.41 0.16
CA GLY A 180 -18.22 -0.11 -0.09
C GLY A 180 -17.16 0.99 -0.18
N LEU A 181 -17.42 2.04 -0.97
CA LEU A 181 -16.50 3.18 -1.05
C LEU A 181 -16.39 3.93 0.29
N ALA A 182 -17.51 4.19 0.98
CA ALA A 182 -17.52 4.85 2.27
C ALA A 182 -16.71 4.09 3.34
N PHE A 183 -16.73 2.75 3.30
CA PHE A 183 -15.90 1.93 4.18
C PHE A 183 -14.41 2.14 3.90
N ILE A 184 -13.99 2.13 2.64
CA ILE A 184 -12.58 2.35 2.25
C ILE A 184 -12.12 3.76 2.63
N ASP A 185 -12.95 4.76 2.36
CA ASP A 185 -12.68 6.16 2.73
C ASP A 185 -12.57 6.33 4.24
N GLY A 186 -13.49 5.74 5.00
CA GLY A 186 -13.48 5.75 6.45
C GLY A 186 -12.22 5.09 7.02
N PHE A 187 -11.80 3.96 6.45
CA PHE A 187 -10.58 3.27 6.83
C PHE A 187 -9.32 4.12 6.55
N MET A 188 -9.20 4.69 5.35
CA MET A 188 -8.06 5.51 4.96
C MET A 188 -8.00 6.83 5.75
N PHE A 189 -9.16 7.47 5.99
CA PHE A 189 -9.25 8.65 6.83
C PHE A 189 -8.88 8.35 8.29
N SER A 190 -9.22 7.16 8.79
CA SER A 190 -8.81 6.70 10.13
C SER A 190 -7.29 6.56 10.24
N ILE A 191 -6.62 6.04 9.19
CA ILE A 191 -5.15 5.99 9.12
C ILE A 191 -4.55 7.40 9.14
N ILE A 192 -5.11 8.32 8.34
CA ILE A 192 -4.67 9.73 8.31
C ILE A 192 -4.82 10.37 9.69
N ALA A 193 -6.00 10.27 10.30
CA ALA A 193 -6.29 10.84 11.61
C ALA A 193 -5.39 10.25 12.70
N TRP A 194 -5.14 8.95 12.70
CA TRP A 194 -4.20 8.32 13.62
C TRP A 194 -2.79 8.87 13.43
N ASN A 195 -2.29 9.07 12.21
CA ASN A 195 -0.94 9.58 12.02
C ASN A 195 -0.80 11.08 12.36
N ILE A 196 -1.83 11.90 12.16
CA ILE A 196 -1.82 13.34 12.50
C ILE A 196 -1.96 13.56 14.02
N TYR A 197 -2.99 12.95 14.62
CA TYR A 197 -3.42 13.22 16.00
C TYR A 197 -2.92 12.18 17.01
N GLY A 198 -2.43 11.03 16.53
CA GLY A 198 -1.91 9.98 17.39
C GLY A 198 -0.61 10.33 18.09
N LYS A 199 -0.27 9.50 19.08
CA LYS A 199 1.00 9.59 19.80
C LYS A 199 2.17 9.33 18.86
N THR A 200 3.25 10.09 19.01
CA THR A 200 4.50 9.87 18.27
C THR A 200 4.96 8.42 18.41
N LYS A 201 5.09 7.72 17.28
CA LYS A 201 5.39 6.29 17.25
C LYS A 201 6.86 6.01 17.56
N ASN A 202 7.77 6.83 17.03
CA ASN A 202 9.21 6.74 17.28
C ASN A 202 9.66 7.88 18.22
N PRO A 203 10.09 7.58 19.46
CA PRO A 203 10.40 8.60 20.46
C PRO A 203 11.67 9.42 20.14
N HIS A 204 12.57 8.88 19.32
CA HIS A 204 13.86 9.50 19.02
C HIS A 204 13.83 10.38 17.77
N LEU A 205 12.81 10.21 16.92
CA LEU A 205 12.72 10.90 15.65
C LEU A 205 12.54 12.42 15.84
N SER A 206 13.25 13.21 15.03
CA SER A 206 13.09 14.67 15.06
C SER A 206 11.67 15.09 14.63
N THR A 207 11.16 16.22 15.11
CA THR A 207 9.84 16.73 14.71
C THR A 207 9.76 16.95 13.19
N LYS A 208 10.86 17.40 12.57
CA LYS A 208 10.95 17.60 11.12
C LYS A 208 10.78 16.29 10.37
N ASP A 209 11.50 15.25 10.76
CA ASP A 209 11.44 13.93 10.13
C ASP A 209 10.07 13.27 10.36
N GLN A 210 9.50 13.44 11.55
CA GLN A 210 8.14 12.99 11.85
C GLN A 210 7.12 13.65 10.90
N ARG A 211 7.27 14.96 10.64
CA ARG A 211 6.40 15.69 9.72
C ARG A 211 6.48 15.12 8.30
N VAL A 212 7.69 14.85 7.80
CA VAL A 212 7.91 14.26 6.47
C VAL A 212 7.30 12.85 6.37
N GLN A 213 7.39 12.03 7.41
CA GLN A 213 6.75 10.70 7.42
C GLN A 213 5.22 10.81 7.38
N ILE A 214 4.64 11.68 8.21
CA ILE A 214 3.19 11.93 8.22
C ILE A 214 2.73 12.42 6.84
N GLU A 215 3.47 13.34 6.23
CA GLU A 215 3.19 13.87 4.89
C GLU A 215 3.13 12.76 3.83
N LYS A 216 4.12 11.85 3.83
CA LYS A 216 4.16 10.71 2.90
C LYS A 216 2.98 9.77 3.09
N ILE A 217 2.64 9.44 4.34
CA ILE A 217 1.50 8.56 4.65
C ILE A 217 0.18 9.20 4.18
N ILE A 218 -0.01 10.49 4.42
CA ILE A 218 -1.20 11.22 3.95
C ILE A 218 -1.28 11.20 2.43
N LYS A 219 -0.17 11.52 1.74
CA LYS A 219 -0.12 11.51 0.27
C LYS A 219 -0.51 10.14 -0.29
N VAL A 220 0.08 9.07 0.23
CA VAL A 220 -0.21 7.70 -0.21
C VAL A 220 -1.66 7.31 0.08
N SER A 221 -2.19 7.67 1.24
CA SER A 221 -3.59 7.37 1.61
C SER A 221 -4.58 8.08 0.69
N VAL A 222 -4.39 9.39 0.43
CA VAL A 222 -5.28 10.14 -0.46
C VAL A 222 -5.20 9.65 -1.89
N LEU A 223 -3.99 9.41 -2.41
CA LEU A 223 -3.83 8.82 -3.76
C LEU A 223 -4.47 7.44 -3.86
N THR A 224 -4.40 6.64 -2.80
CA THR A 224 -5.07 5.32 -2.75
C THR A 224 -6.58 5.47 -2.85
N ILE A 225 -7.19 6.38 -2.08
CA ILE A 225 -8.62 6.66 -2.19
C ILE A 225 -8.98 7.08 -3.62
N MET A 226 -8.27 8.05 -4.19
CA MET A 226 -8.53 8.52 -5.55
C MET A 226 -8.49 7.39 -6.58
N MET A 227 -7.49 6.50 -6.50
CA MET A 227 -7.38 5.35 -7.39
C MET A 227 -8.54 4.35 -7.21
N VAL A 228 -8.94 4.07 -5.96
CA VAL A 228 -10.10 3.21 -5.66
C VAL A 228 -11.37 3.81 -6.29
N THR A 229 -11.65 5.10 -6.07
CA THR A 229 -12.84 5.76 -6.61
C THR A 229 -12.86 5.70 -8.14
N VAL A 230 -11.73 5.98 -8.79
CA VAL A 230 -11.62 5.91 -10.26
C VAL A 230 -11.83 4.49 -10.76
N PHE A 231 -11.20 3.49 -10.13
CA PHE A 231 -11.33 2.09 -10.51
C PHE A 231 -12.78 1.59 -10.38
N LEU A 232 -13.44 1.85 -9.25
CA LEU A 232 -14.85 1.47 -9.05
C LEU A 232 -15.78 2.20 -10.02
N THR A 233 -15.49 3.46 -10.37
CA THR A 233 -16.27 4.18 -11.39
C THR A 233 -16.15 3.51 -12.75
N LEU A 234 -14.93 3.15 -13.16
CA LEU A 234 -14.66 2.46 -14.42
C LEU A 234 -15.31 1.07 -14.44
N GLU A 235 -15.24 0.33 -13.34
CA GLU A 235 -15.89 -0.97 -13.17
C GLU A 235 -17.39 -0.91 -13.50
N LEU A 236 -18.10 0.06 -12.92
CA LEU A 236 -19.53 0.22 -13.14
C LEU A 236 -19.84 0.57 -14.60
N ILE A 237 -19.11 1.52 -15.18
CA ILE A 237 -19.29 1.94 -16.58
C ILE A 237 -19.02 0.78 -17.53
N MET A 238 -17.98 0.00 -17.29
CA MET A 238 -17.61 -1.12 -18.15
C MET A 238 -18.60 -2.28 -18.04
N SER A 239 -19.11 -2.53 -16.84
CA SER A 239 -20.16 -3.52 -16.61
C SER A 239 -21.45 -3.12 -17.34
N ALA A 240 -21.83 -1.85 -17.28
CA ALA A 240 -23.02 -1.35 -17.98
C ALA A 240 -22.88 -1.32 -19.51
N THR A 241 -21.67 -1.09 -20.05
CA THR A 241 -21.43 -1.02 -21.50
C THR A 241 -21.11 -2.37 -22.15
N GLY A 242 -21.10 -3.47 -21.37
CA GLY A 242 -20.74 -4.80 -21.87
C GLY A 242 -19.25 -4.97 -22.19
N THR A 243 -18.38 -4.06 -21.72
CA THR A 243 -16.92 -4.11 -21.95
C THR A 243 -16.17 -4.78 -20.79
N ARG A 244 -16.88 -5.58 -19.98
CA ARG A 244 -16.34 -6.29 -18.80
C ARG A 244 -15.15 -7.21 -19.10
N TYR A 245 -15.00 -7.69 -20.32
CA TYR A 245 -13.86 -8.53 -20.74
C TYR A 245 -12.49 -7.83 -20.60
N LEU A 246 -12.45 -6.50 -20.52
CA LEU A 246 -11.22 -5.74 -20.27
C LEU A 246 -10.91 -5.58 -18.76
N MET A 247 -11.86 -5.91 -17.90
CA MET A 247 -11.81 -5.63 -16.46
C MET A 247 -10.67 -6.36 -15.76
N ASP A 248 -10.43 -7.63 -16.09
CA ASP A 248 -9.35 -8.41 -15.49
C ASP A 248 -7.96 -7.81 -15.78
N THR A 249 -7.78 -7.29 -17.00
CA THR A 249 -6.53 -6.62 -17.39
C THR A 249 -6.37 -5.32 -16.62
N LEU A 250 -7.43 -4.50 -16.55
CA LEU A 250 -7.44 -3.27 -15.78
C LEU A 250 -7.22 -3.49 -14.29
N MET A 251 -7.78 -4.57 -13.72
CA MET A 251 -7.59 -4.94 -12.33
C MET A 251 -6.13 -5.24 -12.02
N SER A 252 -5.44 -5.97 -12.89
CA SER A 252 -4.00 -6.23 -12.75
C SER A 252 -3.16 -4.94 -12.82
N VAL A 253 -3.50 -4.04 -13.75
CA VAL A 253 -2.86 -2.73 -13.87
C VAL A 253 -3.14 -1.86 -12.64
N TYR A 254 -4.37 -1.87 -12.14
CA TYR A 254 -4.78 -1.16 -10.94
C TYR A 254 -3.98 -1.64 -9.72
N PHE A 255 -3.86 -2.95 -9.51
CA PHE A 255 -3.04 -3.54 -8.44
C PHE A 255 -1.56 -3.17 -8.53
N LEU A 256 -1.00 -3.15 -9.75
CA LEU A 256 0.36 -2.67 -9.99
C LEU A 256 0.53 -1.19 -9.57
N LEU A 257 -0.42 -0.33 -9.94
CA LEU A 257 -0.41 1.10 -9.59
C LEU A 257 -0.56 1.31 -8.08
N LEU A 258 -1.45 0.57 -7.42
CA LEU A 258 -1.59 0.59 -5.95
C LEU A 258 -0.27 0.28 -5.27
N ALA A 259 0.42 -0.79 -5.70
CA ALA A 259 1.71 -1.17 -5.13
C ALA A 259 2.79 -0.12 -5.38
N PHE A 260 2.80 0.51 -6.56
CA PHE A 260 3.73 1.58 -6.88
C PHE A 260 3.55 2.79 -5.97
N VAL A 261 2.30 3.23 -5.78
CA VAL A 261 1.97 4.32 -4.85
C VAL A 261 2.33 3.92 -3.41
N GLY A 262 2.01 2.71 -2.99
CA GLY A 262 2.37 2.19 -1.67
C GLY A 262 3.89 2.19 -1.41
N MET A 263 4.71 1.81 -2.40
CA MET A 263 6.17 1.83 -2.30
C MET A 263 6.74 3.22 -2.00
N SER A 264 6.08 4.29 -2.48
CA SER A 264 6.53 5.66 -2.24
C SER A 264 6.52 6.04 -0.75
N ALA A 265 5.67 5.42 0.07
CA ALA A 265 5.65 5.62 1.52
C ALA A 265 6.96 5.19 2.21
N TYR A 266 7.62 4.18 1.65
CA TYR A 266 8.81 3.54 2.25
C TYR A 266 10.14 4.13 1.75
N ARG A 267 10.12 5.18 0.93
CA ARG A 267 11.34 5.88 0.52
C ARG A 267 11.84 6.74 1.68
N LEU A 268 12.94 6.33 2.32
CA LEU A 268 13.53 7.01 3.49
C LEU A 268 14.62 8.02 3.09
N ASP A 269 14.30 8.91 2.16
CA ASP A 269 15.23 9.95 1.73
C ASP A 269 15.41 11.01 2.83
N ASN A 270 16.67 11.34 3.15
CA ASN A 270 17.08 12.47 4.00
C ASN A 270 16.61 12.44 5.47
N LEU A 271 16.39 11.27 6.07
CA LEU A 271 16.16 11.17 7.52
C LEU A 271 17.44 11.42 8.31
N ASN A 272 17.34 12.18 9.40
CA ASN A 272 18.47 12.40 10.30
C ASN A 272 18.61 11.22 11.28
N PHE A 273 19.66 10.41 11.10
CA PHE A 273 19.95 9.28 11.98
C PHE A 273 20.82 9.63 13.20
N GLU A 274 21.37 10.84 13.28
CA GLU A 274 22.20 11.26 14.42
C GLU A 274 21.41 11.28 15.74
N VAL A 275 20.09 11.41 15.69
CA VAL A 275 19.21 11.33 16.87
C VAL A 275 19.28 9.96 17.58
N TYR A 276 19.73 8.91 16.87
CA TYR A 276 19.89 7.57 17.43
C TYR A 276 21.29 7.30 17.98
N ARG A 277 22.23 8.22 17.79
CA ARG A 277 23.58 8.12 18.35
C ARG A 277 23.51 8.28 19.87
N GLU A 278 24.36 7.55 20.59
CA GLU A 278 24.63 7.90 21.99
C GLU A 278 25.39 9.23 22.03
N GLY A 279 25.00 10.06 23.00
CA GLY A 279 25.69 11.30 23.33
C GLY A 279 26.42 11.11 24.65
#